data_AF-A0A519GV28-F1
#
_entry.id   AF-A0A519GV28-F1
#
_cell.length_a   1.000
_cell.length_b   1.000
_cell.length_c   1.000
_cell.angle_alpha   90.00
_cell.angle_beta   90.00
_cell.angle_gamma   90.00
#
_symmetry.space_group_name_H-M   'P 1'
#
loop_
_entity.id
_entity.type
_entity.pdbx_description
1 polymer ?
#
loop_
_entity_poly.entity_id
_entity_poly.type
_entity_poly.pdbx_seq_one_letter_code
_entity_poly.pdbx_strand_id
1 'polypeptide(L)'
;MCGWRVGDAPDTDLPAPRVDVVYYLRWADRIKIGTSHRPRQRLAAIRHEELLAFEPGGRDVEQQRHREFADLREGGEWFTAAAPLLAHIAALRAEAAGPPWHAYARWVARAYGAD
;
A
#
# COMPACT_ATOMS: atom_id res chain seq x y z
N MET A 1 31.05 28.59 0.46
CA MET A 1 29.78 29.21 0.91
C MET A 1 28.66 28.45 0.24
N CYS A 2 27.92 27.63 0.99
CA CYS A 2 26.74 26.94 0.50
C CYS A 2 25.59 27.94 0.43
N GLY A 3 25.05 28.17 -0.77
CA GLY A 3 23.89 29.03 -1.00
C GLY A 3 22.66 28.19 -1.31
N TRP A 4 22.08 27.54 -0.29
CA TRP A 4 20.70 27.07 -0.39
C TRP A 4 19.81 28.15 0.24
N ARG A 5 19.03 28.83 -0.59
CA ARG A 5 17.99 29.75 -0.10
C ARG A 5 16.79 28.90 0.32
N VAL A 6 16.38 29.06 1.57
CA VAL A 6 15.04 28.66 2.03
C VAL A 6 14.04 29.44 1.18
N GLY A 7 13.26 28.74 0.33
CA GLY A 7 12.24 29.40 -0.50
C GLY A 7 11.85 28.73 -1.81
N ASP A 8 12.65 27.81 -2.38
CA ASP A 8 12.21 27.06 -3.55
C ASP A 8 11.24 25.95 -3.11
N ALA A 9 9.96 26.33 -2.97
CA ALA A 9 8.90 25.35 -2.99
C ALA A 9 9.03 24.58 -4.32
N PRO A 10 9.00 23.23 -4.32
CA PRO A 10 8.96 22.48 -5.56
C PRO A 10 7.80 23.01 -6.40
N ASP A 11 8.08 23.25 -7.67
CA ASP A 11 7.17 23.82 -8.66
C ASP A 11 5.75 23.26 -8.46
N THR A 12 4.84 24.07 -7.94
CA THR A 12 3.49 23.63 -7.53
C THR A 12 2.62 23.18 -8.71
N ASP A 13 3.09 23.37 -9.95
CA ASP A 13 2.41 22.98 -11.18
C ASP A 13 2.69 21.53 -11.62
N LEU A 14 3.62 20.82 -10.97
CA LEU A 14 3.84 19.40 -11.25
C LEU A 14 2.82 18.51 -10.52
N PRO A 15 2.16 17.56 -11.21
CA PRO A 15 1.25 16.63 -10.54
C PRO A 15 2.03 15.78 -9.54
N ALA A 16 1.44 15.56 -8.37
CA ALA A 16 2.05 14.70 -7.35
C ALA A 16 2.42 13.32 -7.94
N PRO A 17 3.61 12.79 -7.61
CA PRO A 17 4.07 11.53 -8.14
C PRO A 17 3.09 10.41 -7.77
N ARG A 18 2.82 9.55 -8.76
CA ARG A 18 1.87 8.45 -8.62
C ARG A 18 2.55 7.25 -7.98
N VAL A 19 2.08 6.86 -6.80
CA VAL A 19 2.50 5.64 -6.10
C VAL A 19 1.31 4.71 -5.96
N ASP A 20 1.30 3.63 -6.75
CA ASP A 20 0.29 2.59 -6.68
C ASP A 20 0.69 1.56 -5.60
N VAL A 21 -0.29 1.13 -4.80
CA VAL A 21 -0.11 0.12 -3.75
C VAL A 21 -1.19 -0.94 -3.78
N VAL A 22 -0.82 -2.16 -3.42
CA VAL A 22 -1.74 -3.20 -2.95
C VAL A 22 -1.89 -3.06 -1.44
N TYR A 23 -3.12 -3.11 -0.95
CA TYR A 23 -3.48 -3.02 0.46
C TYR A 23 -4.07 -4.32 0.97
N TYR A 24 -3.80 -4.60 2.24
CA TYR A 24 -4.32 -5.75 2.98
C TYR A 24 -5.15 -5.23 4.16
N LEU A 25 -6.48 -5.36 4.09
CA LEU A 25 -7.39 -4.88 5.14
C LEU A 25 -8.05 -6.03 5.88
N ARG A 26 -8.04 -6.01 7.22
CA ARG A 26 -8.73 -6.99 8.05
C ARG A 26 -10.19 -6.58 8.28
N TRP A 27 -11.09 -7.57 8.21
CA TRP A 27 -12.45 -7.48 8.72
C TRP A 27 -12.85 -8.84 9.28
N ALA A 28 -13.06 -8.92 10.59
CA ALA A 28 -13.24 -10.19 11.29
C ALA A 28 -12.13 -11.22 10.94
N ASP A 29 -12.52 -12.36 10.41
CA ASP A 29 -11.70 -13.50 9.99
C ASP A 29 -11.26 -13.45 8.52
N ARG A 30 -11.48 -12.30 7.85
CA ARG A 30 -11.21 -12.11 6.42
C ARG A 30 -10.22 -10.99 6.20
N ILE A 31 -9.51 -11.11 5.09
CA ILE A 31 -8.56 -10.13 4.59
C ILE A 31 -8.97 -9.74 3.17
N LYS A 32 -9.11 -8.43 2.95
CA LYS A 32 -9.30 -7.87 1.62
C LYS A 32 -7.95 -7.57 0.99
N ILE A 33 -7.73 -8.06 -0.23
CA ILE A 33 -6.57 -7.70 -1.06
C ILE A 33 -7.08 -6.84 -2.21
N GLY A 34 -6.69 -5.57 -2.25
CA GLY A 34 -7.06 -4.67 -3.35
C GLY A 34 -5.96 -3.68 -3.69
N THR A 35 -6.06 -3.00 -4.83
CA THR A 35 -5.09 -1.95 -5.24
C THR A 35 -5.68 -0.54 -5.23
N SER A 36 -4.82 0.48 -5.05
CA SER A 36 -5.19 1.89 -5.20
C SER A 36 -3.96 2.79 -5.45
N HIS A 37 -4.18 3.83 -6.25
CA HIS A 37 -3.25 4.97 -6.40
C HIS A 37 -3.58 6.13 -5.44
N ARG A 38 -4.72 6.05 -4.73
CA ARG A 38 -5.17 7.01 -3.70
C ARG A 38 -5.60 6.24 -2.45
N PRO A 39 -4.67 5.59 -1.73
CA PRO A 39 -5.01 4.69 -0.64
C PRO A 39 -5.78 5.40 0.48
N ARG A 40 -5.48 6.66 0.80
CA ARG A 40 -6.22 7.41 1.85
C ARG A 40 -7.71 7.54 1.53
N GLN A 41 -8.04 7.98 0.31
CA GLN A 41 -9.43 8.13 -0.14
C GLN A 41 -10.13 6.77 -0.22
N ARG A 42 -9.44 5.76 -0.77
CA ARG A 42 -10.00 4.42 -0.95
C ARG A 42 -10.33 3.76 0.39
N LEU A 43 -9.41 3.77 1.36
CA LEU A 43 -9.57 3.11 2.64
C LEU A 43 -10.63 3.81 3.51
N ALA A 44 -10.79 5.14 3.41
CA ALA A 44 -11.87 5.86 4.08
C ALA A 44 -13.27 5.44 3.62
N ALA A 45 -13.40 4.94 2.37
CA ALA A 45 -14.66 4.47 1.81
C ALA A 45 -14.94 2.98 2.07
N ILE A 46 -13.99 2.23 2.65
CA ILE A 46 -14.12 0.79 2.90
C ILE A 46 -14.29 0.58 4.40
N ARG A 47 -15.32 -0.17 4.81
CA ARG A 47 -15.40 -0.66 6.20
C ARG A 47 -14.32 -1.72 6.42
N HIS A 48 -13.44 -1.46 7.38
CA HIS A 48 -12.35 -2.35 7.79
C HIS A 48 -12.05 -2.12 9.28
N GLU A 49 -11.47 -3.11 9.94
CA GLU A 49 -11.00 -2.99 11.33
C GLU A 49 -9.56 -2.50 11.38
N GLU A 50 -8.73 -2.98 10.45
CA GLU A 50 -7.29 -2.76 10.50
C GLU A 50 -6.67 -2.74 9.11
N LEU A 51 -5.74 -1.82 8.89
CA LEU A 51 -4.81 -1.87 7.75
C LEU A 51 -3.57 -2.64 8.15
N LEU A 52 -3.41 -3.83 7.57
CA LEU A 52 -2.34 -4.76 7.94
C LEU A 52 -1.01 -4.42 7.25
N ALA A 53 -1.06 -4.15 5.93
CA ALA A 53 0.13 -3.88 5.14
C ALA A 53 -0.20 -3.11 3.85
N PHE A 54 0.84 -2.45 3.31
CA PHE A 54 0.90 -2.07 1.91
C PHE A 54 2.03 -2.85 1.23
N GLU A 55 1.86 -3.13 -0.05
CA GLU A 55 2.87 -3.67 -0.96
C GLU A 55 2.95 -2.72 -2.18
N PRO A 56 4.15 -2.29 -2.61
CA PRO A 56 4.29 -1.48 -3.82
C PRO A 56 3.77 -2.23 -5.04
N GLY A 57 2.95 -1.58 -5.86
CA GLY A 57 2.48 -2.18 -7.11
C GLY A 57 1.02 -1.88 -7.43
N GLY A 58 0.67 -2.09 -8.68
CA GLY A 58 -0.66 -1.83 -9.21
C GLY A 58 -1.51 -3.10 -9.36
N ARG A 59 -2.36 -3.07 -10.38
CA ARG A 59 -3.31 -4.15 -10.70
C ARG A 59 -2.63 -5.47 -11.07
N ASP A 60 -1.41 -5.44 -11.57
CA ASP A 60 -0.60 -6.61 -11.89
C ASP A 60 -0.21 -7.38 -10.61
N VAL A 61 0.31 -6.67 -9.61
CA VAL A 61 0.65 -7.24 -8.29
C VAL A 61 -0.59 -7.74 -7.58
N GLU A 62 -1.68 -6.97 -7.60
CA GLU A 62 -2.98 -7.41 -7.04
C GLU A 62 -3.46 -8.73 -7.66
N GLN A 63 -3.46 -8.84 -8.99
CA GLN A 63 -3.85 -10.07 -9.68
C GLN A 63 -2.93 -11.23 -9.34
N GLN A 64 -1.62 -10.98 -9.21
CA GLN A 64 -0.68 -12.00 -8.79
C GLN A 64 -1.03 -12.54 -7.40
N ARG A 65 -1.29 -11.66 -6.43
CA ARG A 65 -1.68 -12.06 -5.07
C ARG A 65 -3.03 -12.77 -5.04
N HIS A 66 -3.98 -12.37 -5.88
CA HIS A 66 -5.25 -13.09 -6.02
C HIS A 66 -5.08 -14.50 -6.58
N ARG A 67 -4.12 -14.73 -7.49
CA ARG A 67 -3.80 -16.07 -8.00
C ARG A 67 -3.07 -16.91 -6.96
N GLU A 68 -2.11 -16.32 -6.28
CA GLU A 68 -1.29 -16.97 -5.27
C GLU A 68 -2.11 -17.45 -4.07
N PHE A 69 -3.07 -16.63 -3.61
CA PHE A 69 -3.96 -16.98 -2.49
C PHE A 69 -5.34 -17.45 -2.97
N ALA A 70 -5.45 -17.97 -4.19
CA ALA A 70 -6.72 -18.38 -4.78
C ALA A 70 -7.45 -19.43 -3.92
N ASP A 71 -6.72 -20.35 -3.29
CA ASP A 71 -7.27 -21.39 -2.40
C ASP A 71 -7.91 -20.82 -1.12
N LEU A 72 -7.56 -19.59 -0.74
CA LEU A 72 -8.12 -18.89 0.42
C LEU A 72 -9.26 -17.95 0.04
N ARG A 73 -9.61 -17.84 -1.25
CA ARG A 73 -10.53 -16.82 -1.74
C ARG A 73 -11.98 -17.20 -1.45
N GLU A 74 -12.70 -16.30 -0.77
CA GLU A 74 -14.11 -16.50 -0.42
C GLU A 74 -15.07 -15.90 -1.46
N GLY A 75 -14.54 -15.07 -2.36
CA GLY A 75 -15.28 -14.37 -3.41
C GLY A 75 -14.93 -12.88 -3.47
N GLY A 76 -15.01 -12.31 -4.68
CA GLY A 76 -14.57 -10.93 -4.90
C GLY A 76 -13.12 -10.73 -4.49
N GLU A 77 -12.84 -9.73 -3.65
CA GLU A 77 -11.49 -9.39 -3.16
C GLU A 77 -11.23 -9.90 -1.73
N TRP A 78 -12.08 -10.79 -1.20
CA TRP A 78 -12.00 -11.29 0.18
C TRP A 78 -11.39 -12.68 0.26
N PHE A 79 -10.50 -12.87 1.24
CA PHE A 79 -9.73 -14.08 1.48
C PHE A 79 -9.81 -14.44 2.96
N THR A 80 -9.84 -15.72 3.29
CA THR A 80 -9.77 -16.21 4.67
C THR A 80 -8.41 -15.84 5.29
N ALA A 81 -8.41 -15.36 6.54
CA ALA A 81 -7.19 -15.01 7.29
C ALA A 81 -6.41 -16.27 7.74
N ALA A 82 -5.86 -17.02 6.78
CA ALA A 82 -5.10 -18.23 7.03
C ALA A 82 -3.58 -17.98 7.12
N ALA A 83 -2.87 -18.96 7.68
CA ALA A 83 -1.43 -18.86 7.96
C ALA A 83 -0.56 -18.42 6.76
N PRO A 84 -0.76 -18.93 5.51
CA PRO A 84 0.05 -18.49 4.37
C PRO A 84 -0.07 -17.00 4.07
N LEU A 85 -1.30 -16.46 4.09
CA LEU A 85 -1.56 -15.04 3.83
C LEU A 85 -1.06 -14.16 4.98
N LEU A 86 -1.23 -14.60 6.22
CA LEU A 86 -0.71 -13.90 7.40
C LEU A 86 0.82 -13.85 7.40
N ALA A 87 1.49 -14.92 6.98
CA ALA A 87 2.94 -14.98 6.86
C ALA A 87 3.46 -14.00 5.79
N HIS A 88 2.80 -13.92 4.63
CA HIS A 88 3.10 -12.94 3.59
C HIS A 88 2.97 -11.51 4.11
N ILE A 89 1.87 -11.20 4.79
CA ILE A 89 1.64 -9.88 5.40
C ILE A 89 2.71 -9.56 6.46
N ALA A 90 3.11 -10.53 7.26
CA ALA A 90 4.17 -10.35 8.25
C ALA A 90 5.52 -10.03 7.58
N ALA A 91 5.85 -10.69 6.46
CA ALA A 91 7.06 -10.40 5.68
C ALA A 91 7.04 -8.95 5.15
N LEU A 92 5.93 -8.51 4.55
CA LEU A 92 5.76 -7.12 4.09
C LEU A 92 5.96 -6.11 5.23
N ARG A 93 5.42 -6.39 6.42
CA ARG A 93 5.59 -5.51 7.60
C ARG A 93 7.03 -5.46 8.10
N ALA A 94 7.75 -6.58 8.03
CA ALA A 94 9.16 -6.65 8.41
C ALA A 94 10.02 -5.80 7.46
N GLU A 95 9.80 -5.91 6.14
CA GLU A 95 10.49 -5.10 5.12
C GLU A 95 10.15 -3.60 5.24
N ALA A 96 8.90 -3.28 5.59
CA ALA A 96 8.45 -1.91 5.78
C ALA A 96 9.04 -1.22 7.02
N ALA A 97 9.58 -1.96 7.99
CA ALA A 97 10.16 -1.44 9.22
C ALA A 97 9.29 -0.35 9.91
N GLY A 98 7.99 -0.61 10.04
CA GLY A 98 7.06 0.31 10.71
C GLY A 98 5.60 0.18 10.23
N PRO A 99 4.71 1.06 10.73
CA PRO A 99 3.32 1.15 10.27
C PRO A 99 3.19 1.29 8.74
N PRO A 100 2.14 0.72 8.11
CA PRO A 100 1.99 0.75 6.65
C PRO A 100 2.08 2.15 6.04
N TRP A 101 1.48 3.14 6.70
CA TRP A 101 1.53 4.54 6.24
C TRP A 101 2.92 5.16 6.23
N HIS A 102 3.85 4.70 7.09
CA HIS A 102 5.24 5.16 7.05
C HIS A 102 5.97 4.63 5.81
N ALA A 103 5.74 3.37 5.42
CA ALA A 103 6.30 2.83 4.18
C ALA A 103 5.78 3.59 2.96
N TYR A 104 4.46 3.81 2.89
CA TYR A 104 3.86 4.62 1.82
C TYR A 104 4.46 6.03 1.75
N ALA A 105 4.61 6.72 2.90
CA ALA A 105 5.21 8.05 2.94
C ALA A 105 6.65 8.06 2.41
N ARG A 106 7.46 7.02 2.70
CA ARG A 106 8.82 6.90 2.16
C ARG A 106 8.84 6.66 0.64
N TRP A 107 7.91 5.87 0.11
CA TRP A 107 7.80 5.67 -1.34
C TRP A 107 7.39 6.95 -2.06
N VAL A 108 6.42 7.70 -1.50
CA VAL A 108 6.03 9.01 -2.01
C VAL A 108 7.21 9.97 -1.97
N ALA A 109 7.92 10.09 -0.85
CA ALA A 109 9.10 10.95 -0.73
C ALA A 109 10.22 10.58 -1.72
N ARG A 110 10.47 9.28 -1.94
CA ARG A 110 11.41 8.81 -2.97
C ARG A 110 10.98 9.21 -4.36
N ALA A 111 9.69 9.12 -4.69
CA ALA A 111 9.18 9.49 -5.99
C ALA A 111 9.26 11.01 -6.25
N TYR A 112 9.20 11.84 -5.20
CA TYR A 112 9.47 13.28 -5.29
C TYR A 112 10.95 13.63 -5.49
N GLY A 113 11.88 12.79 -5.03
CA GLY A 113 13.32 13.03 -5.11
C GLY A 113 14.03 12.33 -6.26
N ALA A 114 13.26 11.72 -7.18
CA ALA A 114 13.78 10.95 -8.32
C ALA A 114 13.79 11.75 -9.64
N ASP A 115 13.55 13.06 -9.59
CA ASP A 115 13.59 13.99 -10.73
C ASP A 115 14.95 14.70 -10.86
#